data_AF-A0A7V6JHS3-F1
#
_entry.id   AF-A0A7V6JHS3-F1
#
_cell.length_a   1.000
_cell.length_b   1.000
_cell.length_c   1.000
_cell.angle_alpha   90.00
_cell.angle_beta   90.00
_cell.angle_gamma   90.00
#
_symmetry.space_group_name_H-M   'P 1'
#
loop_
_entity.id
_entity.type
_entity.pdbx_description
1 polymer ?
#
loop_
_entity_poly.entity_id
_entity_poly.type
_entity_poly.pdbx_seq_one_letter_code
_entity_poly.pdbx_strand_id
1 'polypeptide(L)'
;MSIRMVPLSATFLKMHRIVRDMCKRLGKEVELKIIGEETEVDKNVIEHISDPIMHLVRNALDHGIESPEERRAKNKPEIGTITLEAKNAGSDVLVIIKDDGKGLNKERILQKARKNGLLFKNEEEMSEKEIYNLIFLPGLRTSSMLFFAET
;
A
#
# COMPACT_ATOMS: atom_id res chain seq x y z
N MET A 1 14.38 -25.38 -12.24
CA MET A 1 13.45 -24.31 -12.63
C MET A 1 14.25 -23.26 -13.39
N SER A 2 13.84 -22.87 -14.59
CA SER A 2 14.51 -21.80 -15.36
C SER A 2 14.00 -20.45 -14.88
N ILE A 3 14.89 -19.63 -14.31
CA ILE A 3 14.58 -18.25 -13.95
C ILE A 3 14.34 -17.48 -15.24
N ARG A 4 13.17 -16.83 -15.35
CA ARG A 4 12.84 -15.97 -16.47
C ARG A 4 12.65 -14.56 -15.95
N MET A 5 13.69 -13.75 -16.10
CA MET A 5 13.63 -12.34 -15.76
C MET A 5 12.75 -11.59 -16.76
N VAL A 6 11.85 -10.75 -16.24
CA VAL A 6 10.97 -9.89 -17.02
C VAL A 6 10.84 -8.53 -16.32
N PRO A 7 10.71 -7.41 -17.06
CA PRO A 7 10.58 -6.10 -16.47
C PRO A 7 9.21 -5.90 -15.78
N LEU A 8 9.18 -5.05 -14.75
CA LEU A 8 7.96 -4.70 -14.01
C LEU A 8 7.01 -3.75 -14.76
N SER A 9 7.47 -3.13 -15.85
CA SER A 9 6.73 -2.15 -16.66
C SER A 9 5.31 -2.58 -17.03
N ALA A 10 5.13 -3.83 -17.49
CA ALA A 10 3.81 -4.35 -17.83
C ALA A 10 2.86 -4.42 -16.62
N THR A 11 3.39 -4.73 -15.43
CA THR A 11 2.63 -4.79 -14.19
C THR A 11 2.31 -3.38 -13.67
N PHE A 12 3.27 -2.47 -13.70
CA PHE A 12 3.05 -1.10 -13.25
C PHE A 12 2.12 -0.31 -14.18
N LEU A 13 2.16 -0.55 -15.49
CA LEU A 13 1.22 0.04 -16.45
C LEU A 13 -0.24 -0.37 -16.17
N LYS A 14 -0.47 -1.59 -15.68
CA LYS A 14 -1.81 -2.01 -15.23
C LYS A 14 -2.27 -1.16 -14.05
N MET A 15 -1.38 -0.79 -13.13
CA MET A 15 -1.71 0.05 -11.97
C MET A 15 -2.17 1.45 -12.39
N HIS A 16 -1.58 2.04 -13.43
CA HIS A 16 -2.07 3.32 -13.98
C HIS A 16 -3.56 3.28 -14.36
N ARG A 17 -3.99 2.21 -15.04
CA ARG A 17 -5.39 2.05 -15.44
C ARG A 17 -6.30 1.96 -14.21
N ILE A 18 -5.89 1.16 -13.23
CA ILE A 18 -6.65 0.95 -11.99
C ILE A 18 -6.76 2.26 -11.19
N VAL A 19 -5.66 2.99 -11.02
CA VAL A 19 -5.67 4.30 -10.35
C VAL A 19 -6.65 5.25 -11.03
N ARG A 20 -6.59 5.36 -12.37
CA ARG A 20 -7.48 6.24 -13.13
C ARG A 20 -8.95 5.90 -12.95
N ASP A 21 -9.31 4.62 -13.05
CA ASP A 21 -10.71 4.19 -12.96
C ASP A 21 -11.24 4.32 -11.52
N MET A 22 -10.40 4.07 -10.52
CA MET A 22 -10.72 4.25 -9.10
C MET A 22 -10.87 5.73 -8.72
N CYS A 23 -10.01 6.61 -9.24
CA CYS A 23 -10.10 8.06 -9.03
C CYS A 23 -11.46 8.60 -9.49
N LYS A 24 -11.91 8.19 -10.69
CA LYS A 24 -13.25 8.54 -11.19
C LYS A 24 -14.36 8.03 -10.30
N ARG A 25 -14.26 6.78 -9.82
CA ARG A 25 -15.27 6.16 -8.95
C ARG A 25 -15.36 6.83 -7.58
N LEU A 26 -14.23 7.25 -7.02
CA LEU A 26 -14.13 7.80 -5.66
C LEU A 26 -14.22 9.33 -5.61
N GLY A 27 -14.18 10.01 -6.76
CA GLY A 27 -14.11 11.47 -6.81
C GLY A 27 -12.80 12.03 -6.23
N LYS A 28 -11.68 11.33 -6.43
CA LYS A 28 -10.35 11.74 -5.96
C LYS A 28 -9.44 12.04 -7.13
N GLU A 29 -8.50 12.96 -6.94
CA GLU A 29 -7.45 13.26 -7.91
C GLU A 29 -6.11 12.72 -7.43
N VAL A 30 -5.52 11.79 -8.19
CA VAL A 30 -4.25 11.14 -7.83
C VAL A 30 -3.36 10.95 -9.04
N GLU A 31 -2.09 11.32 -8.89
CA GLU A 31 -1.01 10.99 -9.80
C GLU A 31 -0.30 9.71 -9.34
N LEU A 32 -0.17 8.73 -10.24
CA LEU A 32 0.68 7.56 -10.01
C LEU A 32 2.07 7.84 -10.58
N LYS A 33 3.09 7.88 -9.73
CA LYS A 33 4.49 7.99 -10.12
C LYS A 33 5.12 6.62 -10.15
N ILE A 34 5.77 6.29 -11.25
CA ILE A 34 6.49 5.04 -11.43
C ILE A 34 7.99 5.33 -11.51
N ILE A 35 8.78 4.57 -10.77
CA ILE A 35 10.24 4.68 -10.74
C ILE A 35 10.84 3.29 -10.87
N GLY A 36 11.77 3.10 -11.80
CA GLY A 36 12.50 1.83 -11.98
C GLY A 36 11.64 0.69 -12.55
N GLU A 37 10.72 0.98 -13.46
CA GLU A 37 9.86 -0.03 -14.10
C GLU A 37 10.61 -1.02 -15.00
N GLU A 38 11.82 -0.66 -15.41
CA GLU A 38 12.79 -1.49 -16.10
C GLU A 38 13.42 -2.57 -15.22
N THR A 39 13.23 -2.50 -13.90
CA THR A 39 13.75 -3.50 -12.96
C THR A 39 13.19 -4.88 -13.30
N GLU A 40 14.09 -5.83 -13.53
CA GLU A 40 13.74 -7.18 -13.90
C GLU A 40 13.54 -8.07 -12.67
N VAL A 41 12.46 -8.86 -12.69
CA VAL A 41 12.10 -9.80 -11.63
C VAL A 41 11.71 -11.14 -12.26
N ASP A 42 11.88 -12.25 -11.55
CA ASP A 42 11.42 -13.56 -12.01
C ASP A 42 9.91 -13.53 -12.32
N LYS A 43 9.54 -14.04 -13.49
CA LYS A 43 8.14 -14.03 -13.97
C LYS A 43 7.16 -14.65 -12.97
N ASN A 44 7.53 -15.75 -12.31
CA ASN A 44 6.64 -16.38 -11.33
C ASN A 44 6.45 -15.47 -10.12
N VAL A 45 7.52 -14.80 -9.68
CA VAL A 45 7.43 -13.81 -8.60
C VAL A 45 6.51 -12.66 -9.00
N ILE A 46 6.63 -12.13 -10.23
CA ILE A 46 5.72 -11.08 -10.73
C ILE A 46 4.25 -11.53 -10.67
N GLU A 47 3.96 -12.75 -11.09
CA GLU A 47 2.60 -13.31 -11.08
C GLU A 47 2.03 -13.38 -9.66
N HIS A 48 2.86 -13.68 -8.65
CA HIS A 48 2.44 -13.72 -7.24
C HIS A 48 2.35 -12.33 -6.58
N ILE A 49 3.17 -11.35 -6.96
CA ILE A 49 3.16 -10.02 -6.32
C ILE A 49 2.22 -9.01 -7.00
N SER A 50 1.78 -9.26 -8.23
CA SER A 50 0.92 -8.34 -8.98
C SER A 50 -0.38 -8.01 -8.23
N ASP A 51 -1.06 -9.02 -7.70
CA ASP A 51 -2.31 -8.84 -6.95
C ASP A 51 -2.09 -8.15 -5.60
N PRO A 52 -1.08 -8.52 -4.78
CA PRO A 52 -0.67 -7.75 -3.60
C PRO A 52 -0.40 -6.27 -3.89
N ILE A 53 0.35 -5.94 -4.95
CA ILE A 53 0.65 -4.54 -5.31
C ILE A 53 -0.66 -3.81 -5.68
N MET A 54 -1.53 -4.44 -6.45
CA MET A 54 -2.84 -3.89 -6.78
C MET A 54 -3.64 -3.55 -5.54
N HIS A 55 -3.66 -4.45 -4.55
CA HIS A 55 -4.35 -4.24 -3.29
C HIS A 55 -3.77 -3.07 -2.50
N LEU A 56 -2.44 -2.94 -2.43
CA LEU A 56 -1.81 -1.81 -1.74
C LEU A 56 -2.15 -0.47 -2.39
N VAL A 57 -2.10 -0.40 -3.72
CA VAL A 57 -2.51 0.80 -4.47
C VAL A 57 -3.99 1.12 -4.23
N ARG A 58 -4.86 0.11 -4.24
CA ARG A 58 -6.28 0.30 -3.93
C ARG A 58 -6.49 0.80 -2.50
N ASN A 59 -5.78 0.24 -1.52
CA ASN A 59 -5.88 0.69 -0.12
C ASN A 59 -5.45 2.16 0.03
N ALA A 60 -4.39 2.55 -0.66
CA ALA A 60 -3.97 3.96 -0.71
C ALA A 60 -5.08 4.84 -1.31
N LEU A 61 -5.76 4.40 -2.38
CA LEU A 61 -6.86 5.16 -2.99
C LEU A 61 -8.13 5.21 -2.14
N ASP A 62 -8.59 4.07 -1.62
CA ASP A 62 -9.84 3.99 -0.86
C ASP A 62 -9.69 4.70 0.51
N HIS A 63 -8.54 4.52 1.17
CA HIS A 63 -8.37 4.91 2.57
C HIS A 63 -7.21 5.87 2.83
N GLY A 64 -6.10 5.79 2.09
CA GLY A 64 -4.92 6.63 2.30
C GLY A 64 -5.15 8.08 1.89
N ILE A 65 -5.37 8.30 0.59
CA ILE A 65 -5.55 9.61 -0.03
C ILE A 65 -6.89 10.20 0.37
N GLU A 66 -6.87 11.46 0.82
CA GLU A 66 -8.07 12.23 1.15
C GLU A 66 -8.73 12.83 -0.11
N SER A 67 -9.98 13.27 0.01
CA SER A 67 -10.66 14.03 -1.06
C SER A 67 -9.96 15.38 -1.34
N PRO A 68 -10.11 15.96 -2.54
CA PRO A 68 -9.63 17.30 -2.87
C PRO A 68 -9.93 18.36 -1.80
N GLU A 69 -11.16 18.35 -1.28
CA GLU A 69 -11.62 19.28 -0.25
C GLU A 69 -10.90 19.06 1.09
N GLU A 70 -10.79 17.80 1.53
CA GLU A 70 -10.06 17.45 2.76
C GLU A 70 -8.57 17.78 2.66
N ARG A 71 -7.96 17.60 1.48
CA ARG A 71 -6.55 17.95 1.24
C ARG A 71 -6.34 19.46 1.32
N ARG A 72 -7.23 20.25 0.70
CA ARG A 72 -7.20 21.72 0.78
C ARG A 72 -7.36 22.22 2.21
N ALA A 73 -8.27 21.62 2.99
CA ALA A 73 -8.45 21.94 4.40
C ALA A 73 -7.21 21.66 5.27
N LYS A 74 -6.33 20.74 4.82
CA LYS A 74 -5.06 20.40 5.46
C LYS A 74 -3.84 21.08 4.84
N ASN A 75 -4.03 22.06 3.94
CA ASN A 75 -2.96 22.73 3.21
C ASN A 75 -2.08 21.77 2.38
N LYS A 76 -2.65 20.68 1.88
CA LYS A 76 -1.99 19.73 0.98
C LYS A 76 -2.36 20.04 -0.48
N PRO A 77 -1.50 19.69 -1.46
CA PRO A 77 -1.85 19.78 -2.88
C PRO A 77 -3.13 19.02 -3.17
N GLU A 78 -3.98 19.53 -4.05
CA GLU A 78 -5.27 18.91 -4.39
C GLU A 78 -5.09 17.50 -4.96
N ILE A 79 -4.10 17.34 -5.84
CA ILE A 79 -3.70 16.07 -6.43
C ILE A 79 -2.84 15.30 -5.42
N GLY A 80 -3.30 14.12 -5.01
CA GLY A 80 -2.52 13.17 -4.23
C GLY A 80 -1.46 12.46 -5.07
N THR A 81 -0.42 11.94 -4.44
CA THR A 81 0.63 11.17 -5.13
C THR A 81 0.71 9.78 -4.53
N ILE A 82 0.66 8.76 -5.40
CA ILE A 82 1.06 7.39 -5.09
C ILE A 82 2.31 7.08 -5.90
N THR A 83 3.37 6.60 -5.26
CA THR A 83 4.62 6.22 -5.91
C THR A 83 4.81 4.71 -5.84
N LEU A 84 5.02 4.09 -7.00
CA LEU A 84 5.51 2.72 -7.15
C LEU A 84 6.97 2.77 -7.60
N GLU A 85 7.88 2.35 -6.74
CA GLU A 85 9.32 2.35 -6.99
C GLU A 85 9.83 0.91 -6.92
N ALA A 86 10.58 0.49 -7.92
CA ALA A 86 11.36 -0.75 -7.89
C ALA A 86 12.83 -0.43 -8.09
N LYS A 87 13.69 -1.08 -7.31
CA LYS A 87 15.14 -0.96 -7.47
C LYS A 87 15.88 -2.21 -7.02
N ASN A 88 17.01 -2.46 -7.66
CA ASN A 88 17.94 -3.51 -7.24
C ASN A 88 18.67 -3.09 -5.97
N ALA A 89 18.67 -3.96 -4.97
CA ALA A 89 19.35 -3.82 -3.70
C ALA A 89 20.23 -5.06 -3.47
N GLY A 90 21.37 -5.11 -4.18
CA GLY A 90 22.26 -6.27 -4.15
C GLY A 90 21.64 -7.47 -4.86
N SER A 91 21.40 -8.56 -4.14
CA SER A 91 20.70 -9.75 -4.64
C SER A 91 19.18 -9.63 -4.61
N ASP A 92 18.66 -8.63 -3.90
CA ASP A 92 17.23 -8.46 -3.70
C ASP A 92 16.67 -7.38 -4.61
N VAL A 93 15.38 -7.50 -4.93
CA VAL A 93 14.62 -6.43 -5.58
C VAL A 93 13.72 -5.79 -4.53
N LEU A 94 13.91 -4.49 -4.30
CA LEU A 94 13.11 -3.73 -3.36
C LEU A 94 11.96 -3.05 -4.12
N VAL A 95 10.73 -3.49 -3.82
CA VAL A 95 9.50 -2.86 -4.30
C VAL A 95 8.92 -1.99 -3.19
N ILE A 96 8.72 -0.71 -3.50
CA ILE A 96 8.31 0.32 -2.56
C ILE A 96 7.02 0.96 -3.06
N ILE A 97 6.02 1.01 -2.19
CA ILE A 97 4.76 1.70 -2.42
C ILE A 97 4.67 2.82 -1.38
N LYS A 98 4.51 4.06 -1.84
CA LYS A 98 4.38 5.25 -0.98
C LYS A 98 3.14 6.03 -1.38
N ASP A 99 2.45 6.61 -0.42
CA ASP A 99 1.41 7.61 -0.66
C ASP A 99 1.64 8.84 0.21
N ASP A 100 1.14 9.98 -0.25
CA ASP A 100 1.17 11.25 0.50
C ASP A 100 -0.16 11.53 1.21
N GLY A 101 -0.90 10.48 1.57
CA GLY A 101 -2.25 10.57 2.14
C GLY A 101 -2.26 10.97 3.61
N LYS A 102 -3.30 10.55 4.33
CA LYS A 102 -3.47 10.86 5.77
C LYS A 102 -2.66 9.96 6.71
N GLY A 103 -1.95 8.97 6.16
CA GLY A 103 -1.24 7.96 6.92
C GLY A 103 -2.16 7.00 7.69
N LEU A 104 -1.53 6.15 8.51
CA LEU A 104 -2.24 5.20 9.37
C LEU A 104 -2.75 5.90 10.63
N ASN A 105 -4.01 5.62 10.99
CA ASN A 105 -4.58 6.14 12.23
C ASN A 105 -4.27 5.16 13.38
N LYS A 106 -3.26 5.50 14.18
CA LYS A 106 -2.79 4.74 15.34
C LYS A 106 -3.93 4.35 16.30
N GLU A 107 -4.76 5.32 16.66
CA GLU A 107 -5.89 5.13 17.59
C GLU A 107 -6.90 4.11 17.06
N ARG A 108 -7.25 4.19 15.77
CA ARG A 108 -8.16 3.22 15.14
C ARG A 108 -7.58 1.80 15.11
N ILE A 109 -6.28 1.67 14.88
CA ILE A 109 -5.60 0.37 14.88
C ILE A 109 -5.65 -0.23 16.29
N LEU A 110 -5.32 0.55 17.31
CA LEU A 110 -5.34 0.15 18.71
C LEU A 110 -6.75 -0.24 19.19
N GLN A 111 -7.75 0.58 18.92
CA GLN A 111 -9.14 0.28 19.28
C GLN A 111 -9.61 -1.04 18.66
N LYS A 112 -9.23 -1.30 17.41
CA LYS A 112 -9.60 -2.53 16.72
C LYS A 112 -8.81 -3.73 17.24
N ALA A 113 -7.53 -3.57 17.54
CA ALA A 113 -6.70 -4.61 18.15
C ALA A 113 -7.25 -5.00 19.54
N ARG A 114 -7.62 -4.00 20.35
CA ARG A 114 -8.24 -4.20 21.66
C ARG A 114 -9.55 -4.97 21.54
N LYS A 115 -10.44 -4.56 20.63
CA LYS A 115 -11.73 -5.23 20.39
C LYS A 115 -11.56 -6.70 19.98
N ASN A 116 -10.50 -7.01 19.24
CA ASN A 116 -10.22 -8.35 18.74
C ASN A 116 -9.30 -9.18 19.66
N GLY A 117 -8.86 -8.64 20.81
CA GLY A 117 -7.95 -9.33 21.72
C GLY A 117 -6.54 -9.59 21.14
N LEU A 118 -6.07 -8.73 20.23
CA LEU A 118 -4.82 -8.90 19.49
C LEU A 118 -3.63 -8.13 20.09
N LEU A 119 -3.82 -7.47 21.23
CA LEU A 119 -2.76 -6.78 21.94
C LEU A 119 -1.90 -7.79 22.71
N PHE A 120 -0.60 -7.81 22.43
CA PHE A 120 0.37 -8.70 23.08
C PHE A 120 1.11 -8.05 24.26
N LYS A 121 0.93 -6.74 24.46
CA LYS A 121 1.44 -5.92 25.57
C LYS A 121 0.44 -4.81 25.89
N ASN A 122 0.65 -4.09 27.00
CA ASN A 122 -0.09 -2.88 27.26
C ASN A 122 0.22 -1.82 26.19
N GLU A 123 -0.80 -1.07 25.77
CA GLU A 123 -0.70 -0.06 24.71
C GLU A 123 0.38 1.00 24.98
N GLU A 124 0.53 1.38 26.25
CA GLU A 124 1.50 2.36 26.74
C GLU A 124 2.95 1.90 26.57
N GLU A 125 3.17 0.58 26.46
CA GLU A 125 4.47 -0.05 26.29
C GLU A 125 4.80 -0.33 24.82
N MET A 126 3.85 -0.10 23.91
CA MET A 126 4.03 -0.38 22.49
C MET A 126 4.60 0.83 21.75
N SER A 127 5.70 0.59 21.02
CA SER A 127 6.21 1.55 20.05
C SER A 127 5.24 1.74 18.88
N GLU A 128 5.33 2.87 18.16
CA GLU A 128 4.50 3.09 16.96
C GLU A 128 4.69 2.01 15.90
N LYS A 129 5.91 1.49 15.77
CA LYS A 129 6.22 0.39 14.86
C LYS A 129 5.48 -0.89 15.27
N GLU A 130 5.48 -1.23 16.56
CA GLU A 130 4.72 -2.39 17.07
C GLU A 130 3.22 -2.21 16.81
N ILE A 131 2.70 -0.99 16.96
CA ILE A 131 1.28 -0.69 16.73
C ILE A 131 0.93 -0.81 15.24
N TYR A 132 1.74 -0.27 14.34
CA TYR A 132 1.50 -0.43 12.90
C TYR A 132 1.64 -1.88 12.46
N ASN A 133 2.51 -2.67 13.09
CA ASN A 133 2.61 -4.09 12.79
C ASN A 133 1.34 -4.88 13.13
N LEU A 134 0.45 -4.36 13.98
CA LEU A 134 -0.84 -4.99 14.26
C LEU A 134 -1.72 -5.14 13.01
N ILE A 135 -1.52 -4.31 11.97
CA ILE A 135 -2.29 -4.40 10.71
C ILE A 135 -2.03 -5.70 9.95
N PHE A 136 -0.92 -6.39 10.24
CA PHE A 136 -0.57 -7.66 9.63
C PHE A 136 -1.10 -8.87 10.44
N LEU A 137 -1.64 -8.65 11.64
CA LEU A 137 -2.14 -9.76 12.45
C LEU A 137 -3.44 -10.34 11.88
N PRO A 138 -3.57 -11.67 11.80
CA PRO A 138 -4.81 -12.31 11.42
C PRO A 138 -5.92 -11.91 12.41
N GLY A 139 -7.09 -11.53 11.88
CA GLY A 139 -8.21 -11.03 12.69
C GLY A 139 -8.26 -9.51 12.82
N LEU A 140 -7.16 -8.78 12.58
CA LEU A 140 -7.19 -7.33 12.39
C LEU A 140 -7.57 -6.96 10.96
N ARG A 141 -8.61 -7.61 10.43
CA ARG A 141 -9.23 -7.18 9.16
C ARG A 141 -10.00 -5.91 9.45
N THR A 142 -9.37 -4.75 9.28
CA THR A 142 -10.11 -3.55 8.90
C THR A 142 -10.94 -3.96 7.69
N SER A 143 -12.26 -3.76 7.66
CA SER A 143 -13.13 -4.18 6.53
C SER A 143 -12.83 -3.41 5.23
N SER A 144 -11.63 -2.85 5.16
CA SER A 144 -11.02 -1.84 4.31
C SER A 144 -9.51 -2.10 4.11
N MET A 145 -8.94 -3.15 4.71
CA MET A 145 -7.53 -3.56 4.55
C MET A 145 -7.45 -5.08 4.48
N LEU A 146 -7.10 -5.59 3.29
CA LEU A 146 -6.62 -6.96 3.14
C LEU A 146 -5.08 -6.91 3.10
N PHE A 147 -4.44 -7.44 4.13
CA PHE A 147 -3.05 -7.89 4.06
C PHE A 147 -3.09 -9.43 4.01
N PHE A 148 -2.56 -10.02 2.94
CA PHE A 148 -2.20 -11.44 2.95
C PHE A 148 -0.82 -11.54 3.59
N ALA A 149 -0.78 -11.98 4.85
CA ALA A 149 0.38 -12.66 5.37
C ALA A 149 0.11 -14.15 5.17
N GLU A 150 0.64 -14.73 4.10
CA GLU A 150 0.72 -16.18 4.03
C GLU A 150 1.83 -16.63 4.99
N THR A 151 1.49 -17.66 5.77
CA THR A 151 2.28 -18.35 6.78
C THR A 151 3.44 -19.14 6.18
#